data_AF-A0A961MLW2-F1
#
_entry.id   AF-A0A961MLW2-F1
#
_cell.length_a   1.000
_cell.length_b   1.000
_cell.length_c   1.000
_cell.angle_alpha   90.00
_cell.angle_beta   90.00
_cell.angle_gamma   90.00
#
_symmetry.space_group_name_H-M   'P 1'
#
loop_
_entity.id
_entity.type
_entity.pdbx_description
1 polymer ?
#
loop_
_entity_poly.entity_id
_entity_poly.type
_entity_poly.pdbx_seq_one_letter_code
_entity_poly.pdbx_strand_id
1 'polypeptide(L)'
;MNEQKPVTMFGPDFPFGFDEWISHPAGLGSIPAERHGTKVAIIGAGISGILCGYELMRMGLHPVLYESGQVGGRLRSQPFEGADGVIAELGGMRFPVSSTGFYHYVDKLGLESRPFPNPLTPAAGSTVIDLAGETHYAETLQDLPPLFREVATAYDRALEDGAKFSDLKQAIRDRDAGRVKEIWNPIVRAWDERTFYDFVASSSAFQELSFRHREVFGQVGFGTGGWDSDFPNSMLEILRVNVTEQDENQRFILGGVEQVPQMLWRREPENMVYWPKGTTLIGLHAGAPRPGVRRLSRDDAGRLSITDQWGRSESFDAVIVTCQSWLLSTAIDTEERLFSQEMWMALDRTRYMQSSKTFVMVDRPFWRDR
;
A
#
# COMPACT_ATOMS: atom_id res chain seq x y z
N MET A 1 16.09 -12.17 27.05
CA MET A 1 15.48 -10.85 26.81
C MET A 1 14.13 -11.13 26.21
N ASN A 2 13.02 -10.67 26.80
CA ASN A 2 11.72 -10.79 26.14
C ASN A 2 11.78 -9.91 24.88
N GLU A 3 11.97 -10.50 23.71
CA GLU A 3 11.80 -9.78 22.45
C GLU A 3 10.32 -9.33 22.37
N GLN A 4 10.11 -8.02 22.36
CA GLN A 4 8.78 -7.45 22.22
C GLN A 4 8.22 -7.86 20.84
N LYS A 5 6.94 -8.28 20.78
CA LYS A 5 6.28 -8.63 19.52
C LYS A 5 6.32 -7.43 18.54
N PRO A 6 6.51 -7.66 17.23
CA PRO A 6 6.55 -6.57 16.25
C PRO A 6 5.18 -5.90 16.06
N VAL A 7 5.16 -4.64 15.61
CA VAL A 7 3.93 -4.02 15.09
C VAL A 7 3.70 -4.55 13.69
N THR A 8 2.45 -4.82 13.38
CA THR A 8 2.00 -5.16 12.03
C THR A 8 0.84 -4.25 11.64
N MET A 9 0.47 -4.25 10.36
CA MET A 9 -0.76 -3.61 9.88
C MET A 9 -2.02 -4.39 10.31
N PHE A 10 -2.17 -4.63 11.62
CA PHE A 10 -3.31 -5.31 12.24
C PHE A 10 -4.40 -4.29 12.62
N GLY A 11 -5.24 -3.95 11.64
CA GLY A 11 -6.27 -2.92 11.79
C GLY A 11 -5.71 -1.50 11.66
N PRO A 12 -6.16 -0.52 12.47
CA PRO A 12 -7.06 -0.66 13.63
C PRO A 12 -8.56 -0.75 13.26
N ASP A 13 -8.94 -0.44 12.01
CA ASP A 13 -10.35 -0.47 11.60
C ASP A 13 -10.90 -1.90 11.56
N PHE A 14 -10.12 -2.82 10.96
CA PHE A 14 -10.41 -4.25 10.88
C PHE A 14 -9.19 -5.06 11.35
N PRO A 15 -9.06 -5.30 12.67
CA PRO A 15 -7.94 -6.03 13.27
C PRO A 15 -8.06 -7.54 12.99
N PHE A 16 -7.76 -7.93 11.76
CA PHE A 16 -7.73 -9.31 11.30
C PHE A 16 -6.30 -9.74 10.97
N GLY A 17 -5.91 -10.93 11.43
CA GLY A 17 -4.58 -11.51 11.19
C GLY A 17 -4.43 -12.03 9.76
N PHE A 18 -4.35 -11.12 8.77
CA PHE A 18 -4.21 -11.52 7.36
C PHE A 18 -2.98 -12.40 7.11
N ASP A 19 -1.87 -12.11 7.77
CA ASP A 19 -0.64 -12.89 7.69
C ASP A 19 -0.79 -14.31 8.25
N GLU A 20 -1.44 -14.46 9.41
CA GLU A 20 -1.82 -15.76 9.98
C GLU A 20 -2.74 -16.52 9.01
N TRP A 21 -3.72 -15.85 8.42
CA TRP A 21 -4.67 -16.48 7.51
C TRP A 21 -4.00 -16.99 6.23
N ILE A 22 -3.20 -16.17 5.55
CA ILE A 22 -2.54 -16.54 4.28
C ILE A 22 -1.36 -17.52 4.47
N SER A 23 -0.75 -17.56 5.66
CA SER A 23 0.33 -18.50 5.99
C SER A 23 -0.18 -19.84 6.53
N HIS A 24 -1.46 -19.92 6.92
CA HIS A 24 -2.01 -21.14 7.52
C HIS A 24 -1.93 -22.34 6.55
N PRO A 25 -1.44 -23.51 6.99
CA PRO A 25 -1.22 -24.67 6.11
C PRO A 25 -2.51 -25.26 5.51
N ALA A 26 -3.67 -25.00 6.11
CA ALA A 26 -4.97 -25.40 5.54
C ALA A 26 -5.37 -24.60 4.28
N GLY A 27 -4.66 -23.51 3.95
CA GLY A 27 -5.02 -22.60 2.87
C GLY A 27 -6.20 -21.69 3.23
N LEU A 28 -6.67 -20.94 2.22
CA LEU A 28 -7.69 -19.90 2.39
C LEU A 28 -9.12 -20.45 2.50
N GLY A 29 -9.32 -21.71 2.11
CA GLY A 29 -10.62 -22.36 2.00
C GLY A 29 -10.69 -23.29 0.79
N SER A 30 -11.89 -23.70 0.43
CA SER A 30 -12.15 -24.56 -0.73
C SER A 30 -13.41 -24.13 -1.47
N ILE A 31 -13.46 -24.46 -2.76
CA ILE A 31 -14.59 -24.22 -3.65
C ILE A 31 -15.19 -25.59 -4.02
N PRO A 32 -16.52 -25.74 -4.06
CA PRO A 32 -17.16 -26.99 -4.49
C PRO A 32 -16.66 -27.45 -5.87
N ALA A 33 -16.43 -28.75 -6.02
CA ALA A 33 -15.76 -29.32 -7.19
C ALA A 33 -16.51 -29.03 -8.51
N GLU A 34 -17.84 -28.95 -8.45
CA GLU A 34 -18.70 -28.60 -9.56
C GLU A 34 -18.52 -27.15 -10.06
N ARG A 35 -17.85 -26.30 -9.28
CA ARG A 35 -17.51 -24.92 -9.66
C ARG A 35 -16.06 -24.76 -10.11
N HIS A 36 -15.23 -25.80 -10.05
CA HIS A 36 -13.86 -25.72 -10.55
C HIS A 36 -13.83 -25.40 -12.05
N GLY A 37 -12.87 -24.59 -12.48
CA GLY A 37 -12.76 -24.05 -13.84
C GLY A 37 -13.73 -22.91 -14.15
N THR A 38 -14.65 -22.55 -13.24
CA THR A 38 -15.54 -21.40 -13.43
C THR A 38 -14.73 -20.12 -13.58
N LYS A 39 -15.07 -19.33 -14.61
CA LYS A 39 -14.38 -18.07 -14.88
C LYS A 39 -14.82 -16.96 -13.93
N VAL A 40 -13.84 -16.21 -13.42
CA VAL A 40 -14.06 -14.98 -12.64
C VAL A 40 -13.26 -13.87 -13.30
N ALA A 41 -13.92 -12.78 -13.69
CA ALA A 41 -13.19 -11.67 -14.29
C ALA A 41 -12.55 -10.78 -13.23
N ILE A 42 -11.35 -10.28 -13.52
CA ILE A 42 -10.60 -9.37 -12.68
C ILE A 42 -10.17 -8.18 -13.53
N ILE A 43 -10.65 -6.98 -13.19
CA ILE A 43 -10.32 -5.73 -13.88
C ILE A 43 -9.14 -5.07 -13.17
N GLY A 44 -7.99 -5.06 -13.83
CA GLY A 44 -6.71 -4.58 -13.34
C GLY A 44 -5.75 -5.72 -12.98
N ALA A 45 -4.52 -5.65 -13.50
CA ALA A 45 -3.42 -6.57 -13.22
C ALA A 45 -2.34 -5.91 -12.35
N GLY A 46 -2.74 -4.99 -11.46
CA GLY A 46 -1.92 -4.54 -10.33
C GLY A 46 -1.80 -5.61 -9.24
N ILE A 47 -1.11 -5.30 -8.14
CA ILE A 47 -0.85 -6.27 -7.06
C ILE A 47 -2.12 -6.92 -6.51
N SER A 48 -3.20 -6.16 -6.31
CA SER A 48 -4.48 -6.70 -5.82
C SER A 48 -5.10 -7.70 -6.80
N GLY A 49 -5.14 -7.37 -8.10
CA GLY A 49 -5.69 -8.25 -9.13
C GLY A 49 -4.84 -9.50 -9.36
N ILE A 50 -3.51 -9.37 -9.33
CA ILE A 50 -2.58 -10.51 -9.46
C ILE A 50 -2.70 -11.45 -8.27
N LEU A 51 -2.72 -10.94 -7.03
CA LEU A 51 -2.89 -11.77 -5.83
C LEU A 51 -4.25 -12.48 -5.83
N CYS A 52 -5.31 -11.75 -6.16
CA CYS A 52 -6.64 -12.32 -6.27
C CYS A 52 -6.68 -13.45 -7.31
N GLY A 53 -6.14 -13.20 -8.51
CA GLY A 53 -6.03 -14.22 -9.54
C GLY A 53 -5.24 -15.44 -9.06
N TYR A 54 -4.08 -15.22 -8.45
CA TYR A 54 -3.19 -16.28 -7.98
C TYR A 54 -3.89 -17.20 -6.97
N GLU A 55 -4.58 -16.64 -5.97
CA GLU A 55 -5.26 -17.43 -4.95
C GLU A 55 -6.57 -18.07 -5.46
N LEU A 56 -7.33 -17.39 -6.33
CA LEU A 56 -8.52 -17.99 -6.97
C LEU A 56 -8.12 -19.17 -7.88
N MET A 57 -7.03 -19.03 -8.63
CA MET A 57 -6.47 -20.12 -9.44
C MET A 57 -6.06 -21.30 -8.56
N ARG A 58 -5.36 -21.03 -7.45
CA ARG A 58 -4.96 -22.06 -6.48
C ARG A 58 -6.16 -22.84 -5.93
N MET A 59 -7.30 -22.17 -5.70
CA MET A 59 -8.55 -22.78 -5.24
C MET A 59 -9.39 -23.43 -6.36
N GLY A 60 -8.88 -23.49 -7.59
CA GLY A 60 -9.48 -24.21 -8.71
C GLY A 60 -10.41 -23.37 -9.61
N LEU A 61 -10.49 -22.06 -9.45
CA LEU A 61 -11.22 -21.18 -10.39
C LEU A 61 -10.33 -20.77 -11.57
N HIS A 62 -10.95 -20.22 -12.62
CA HIS A 62 -10.28 -19.66 -13.79
C HIS A 62 -10.33 -18.12 -13.73
N PRO A 63 -9.37 -17.44 -13.09
CA PRO A 63 -9.32 -15.98 -13.12
C PRO A 63 -9.02 -15.50 -14.53
N VAL A 64 -9.77 -14.50 -15.01
CA VAL A 64 -9.58 -13.85 -16.31
C VAL A 64 -9.25 -12.38 -16.07
N LEU A 65 -7.97 -12.04 -16.15
CA LEU A 65 -7.47 -10.69 -15.88
C LEU A 65 -7.59 -9.82 -17.13
N TYR A 66 -8.03 -8.57 -16.93
CA TYR A 66 -8.07 -7.50 -17.92
C TYR A 66 -7.12 -6.38 -17.49
N GLU A 67 -6.29 -5.87 -18.40
CA GLU A 67 -5.34 -4.78 -18.11
C GLU A 67 -5.32 -3.78 -19.27
N SER A 68 -5.38 -2.48 -18.92
CA SER A 68 -5.38 -1.36 -19.87
C SER A 68 -4.01 -0.72 -20.04
N GLY A 69 -3.12 -0.90 -19.07
CA GLY A 69 -1.74 -0.45 -19.07
C GLY A 69 -0.77 -1.62 -19.01
N GLN A 70 -0.15 -1.83 -17.86
CA GLN A 70 0.91 -2.83 -17.66
C GLN A 70 0.66 -3.63 -16.39
N VAL A 71 0.97 -4.94 -16.45
CA VAL A 71 1.02 -5.80 -15.26
C VAL A 71 1.89 -5.16 -14.18
N GLY A 72 1.42 -5.18 -12.94
CA GLY A 72 2.05 -4.54 -11.79
C GLY A 72 1.43 -3.19 -11.42
N GLY A 73 0.86 -2.46 -12.38
CA GLY A 73 0.16 -1.21 -12.11
C GLY A 73 1.05 -0.17 -11.43
N ARG A 74 0.79 0.12 -10.14
CA ARG A 74 1.55 1.09 -9.33
C ARG A 74 2.78 0.49 -8.62
N LEU A 75 3.07 -0.80 -8.81
CA LEU A 75 4.36 -1.39 -8.50
C LEU A 75 5.12 -1.49 -9.82
N ARG A 76 5.98 -0.49 -10.09
CA ARG A 76 6.59 -0.28 -11.40
C ARG A 76 8.05 0.11 -11.26
N SER A 77 8.92 -0.72 -11.83
CA SER A 77 10.37 -0.61 -11.71
C SER A 77 10.96 -0.48 -13.11
N GLN A 78 11.27 0.75 -13.52
CA GLN A 78 11.75 1.03 -14.88
C GLN A 78 13.28 0.89 -14.95
N PRO A 79 13.83 0.04 -15.83
CA PRO A 79 15.27 -0.05 -16.02
C PRO A 79 15.82 1.22 -16.68
N PHE A 80 17.05 1.60 -16.32
CA PHE A 80 17.81 2.60 -17.06
C PHE A 80 18.39 1.99 -18.34
N GLU A 81 18.34 2.73 -19.45
CA GLU A 81 18.94 2.29 -20.70
C GLU A 81 20.45 2.09 -20.54
N GLY A 82 20.97 0.95 -21.01
CA GLY A 82 22.39 0.65 -21.00
C GLY A 82 22.97 0.19 -19.65
N ALA A 83 22.15 -0.05 -18.63
CA ALA A 83 22.58 -0.60 -17.34
C ALA A 83 21.78 -1.86 -16.95
N ASP A 84 22.50 -2.94 -16.67
CA ASP A 84 21.88 -4.18 -16.19
C ASP A 84 21.57 -4.10 -14.70
N GLY A 85 20.31 -4.35 -14.34
CA GLY A 85 19.88 -4.44 -12.94
C GLY A 85 19.73 -3.10 -12.20
N VAL A 86 19.89 -1.96 -12.89
CA VAL A 86 19.66 -0.62 -12.31
C VAL A 86 18.28 -0.12 -12.73
N ILE A 87 17.44 0.17 -11.74
CA ILE A 87 16.04 0.56 -11.95
C ILE A 87 15.70 1.87 -11.23
N ALA A 88 14.61 2.49 -11.65
CA ALA A 88 13.91 3.57 -10.97
C ALA A 88 12.52 3.09 -10.52
N GLU A 89 12.19 3.27 -9.23
CA GLU A 89 10.87 2.93 -8.70
C GLU A 89 9.87 4.08 -8.90
N LEU A 90 9.05 3.95 -9.94
CA LEU A 90 8.10 4.99 -10.33
C LEU A 90 6.87 5.05 -9.43
N GLY A 91 6.54 3.95 -8.75
CA GLY A 91 5.39 3.82 -7.87
C GLY A 91 5.77 3.57 -6.40
N GLY A 92 5.30 2.47 -5.80
CA GLY A 92 5.77 2.07 -4.47
C GLY A 92 7.27 1.74 -4.48
N MET A 93 8.03 2.22 -3.48
CA MET A 93 9.50 2.04 -3.42
C MET A 93 10.07 1.68 -2.05
N ARG A 94 9.30 1.95 -0.99
CA ARG A 94 9.70 1.77 0.40
C ARG A 94 8.55 1.11 1.15
N PHE A 95 8.79 -0.09 1.64
CA PHE A 95 7.78 -0.99 2.18
C PHE A 95 8.08 -1.25 3.66
N PRO A 96 7.24 -0.76 4.59
CA PRO A 96 7.47 -0.93 6.02
C PRO A 96 7.34 -2.40 6.41
N VAL A 97 8.24 -2.89 7.26
CA VAL A 97 8.25 -4.31 7.70
C VAL A 97 6.96 -4.75 8.39
N SER A 98 6.14 -3.81 8.87
CA SER A 98 4.80 -4.07 9.39
C SER A 98 3.79 -4.55 8.33
N SER A 99 4.13 -4.46 7.04
CA SER A 99 3.34 -4.93 5.89
C SER A 99 3.39 -6.46 5.73
N THR A 100 3.06 -7.21 6.77
CA THR A 100 3.29 -8.67 6.82
C THR A 100 2.57 -9.43 5.71
N GLY A 101 1.40 -8.99 5.28
CA GLY A 101 0.69 -9.55 4.12
C GLY A 101 1.47 -9.39 2.80
N PHE A 102 2.14 -8.25 2.60
CA PHE A 102 3.02 -8.02 1.44
C PHE A 102 4.29 -8.88 1.54
N TYR A 103 4.94 -8.88 2.70
CA TYR A 103 6.17 -9.64 2.91
C TYR A 103 5.96 -11.16 2.81
N HIS A 104 4.77 -11.69 3.15
CA HIS A 104 4.44 -13.08 2.87
C HIS A 104 4.69 -13.47 1.40
N TYR A 105 4.31 -12.60 0.46
CA TYR A 105 4.52 -12.86 -0.97
C TYR A 105 5.94 -12.53 -1.42
N VAL A 106 6.59 -11.52 -0.86
CA VAL A 106 8.03 -11.26 -1.10
C VAL A 106 8.87 -12.47 -0.72
N ASP A 107 8.65 -13.02 0.48
CA ASP A 107 9.36 -14.18 1.01
C ASP A 107 9.04 -15.45 0.22
N LYS A 108 7.76 -15.67 -0.14
CA LYS A 108 7.33 -16.78 -1.00
C LYS A 108 8.06 -16.77 -2.35
N LEU A 109 8.33 -15.58 -2.88
CA LEU A 109 9.03 -15.39 -4.14
C LEU A 109 10.57 -15.46 -3.99
N GLY A 110 11.09 -15.51 -2.76
CA GLY A 110 12.53 -15.51 -2.49
C GLY A 110 13.21 -14.18 -2.83
N LEU A 111 12.45 -13.07 -2.81
CA LEU A 111 12.97 -11.75 -3.16
C LEU A 111 13.72 -11.14 -1.97
N GLU A 112 14.96 -10.71 -2.19
CA GLU A 112 15.73 -10.00 -1.17
C GLU A 112 15.27 -8.54 -1.08
N SER A 113 15.11 -8.05 0.14
CA SER A 113 14.87 -6.65 0.44
C SER A 113 16.02 -6.06 1.26
N ARG A 114 16.24 -4.75 1.23
CA ARG A 114 17.24 -4.04 2.06
C ARG A 114 16.66 -2.76 2.66
N PRO A 115 17.18 -2.29 3.81
CA PRO A 115 16.74 -1.02 4.40
C PRO A 115 16.74 0.12 3.38
N PHE A 116 15.63 0.86 3.31
CA PHE A 116 15.51 2.02 2.45
C PHE A 116 16.34 3.17 3.04
N PRO A 117 17.08 3.96 2.23
CA PRO A 117 17.89 5.07 2.71
C PRO A 117 17.03 6.29 3.09
N ASN A 118 16.14 6.13 4.08
CA ASN A 118 15.39 7.24 4.66
C ASN A 118 16.32 8.16 5.47
N PRO A 119 16.01 9.46 5.57
CA PRO A 119 16.83 10.40 6.32
C PRO A 119 17.06 9.97 7.78
N LEU A 120 18.22 10.32 8.33
CA LEU A 120 18.64 10.00 9.70
C LEU A 120 18.65 8.49 10.05
N THR A 121 18.68 7.62 9.05
CA THR A 121 18.85 6.17 9.24
C THR A 121 20.27 5.72 8.87
N PRO A 122 20.76 4.58 9.42
CA PRO A 122 22.04 4.01 9.01
C PRO A 122 22.15 3.73 7.49
N ALA A 123 21.02 3.50 6.81
CA ALA A 123 20.98 3.24 5.39
C ALA A 123 21.26 4.49 4.52
N ALA A 124 20.88 5.68 4.99
CA ALA A 124 21.19 6.94 4.32
C ALA A 124 22.63 7.40 4.60
N GLY A 125 23.12 7.18 5.82
CA GLY A 125 24.47 7.58 6.27
C GLY A 125 24.57 9.05 6.68
N SER A 126 23.95 9.97 5.94
CA SER A 126 23.81 11.38 6.32
C SER A 126 22.54 12.01 5.75
N THR A 127 22.21 13.21 6.21
CA THR A 127 21.02 13.98 5.83
C THR A 127 21.37 15.46 5.81
N VAL A 128 20.88 16.17 4.79
CA VAL A 128 20.96 17.63 4.71
C VAL A 128 19.54 18.18 4.76
N ILE A 129 19.31 19.14 5.63
CA ILE A 129 18.07 19.92 5.71
C ILE A 129 18.39 21.33 5.25
N ASP A 130 17.73 21.79 4.20
CA ASP A 130 17.79 23.18 3.75
C ASP A 130 16.41 23.83 3.90
N LEU A 131 16.32 24.84 4.75
CA LEU A 131 15.07 25.54 5.02
C LEU A 131 15.29 27.05 5.05
N ALA A 132 14.59 27.76 4.17
CA ALA A 132 14.70 29.22 4.04
C ALA A 132 16.15 29.71 3.83
N GLY A 133 16.98 28.92 3.13
CA GLY A 133 18.39 29.24 2.87
C GLY A 133 19.35 28.92 4.01
N GLU A 134 18.87 28.31 5.10
CA GLU A 134 19.71 27.77 6.17
C GLU A 134 19.91 26.27 5.96
N THR A 135 21.17 25.86 5.88
CA THR A 135 21.56 24.47 5.63
C THR A 135 22.13 23.80 6.88
N HIS A 136 21.60 22.64 7.24
CA HIS A 136 22.08 21.79 8.32
C HIS A 136 22.47 20.42 7.80
N TYR A 137 23.69 19.97 8.11
CA TYR A 137 24.15 18.61 7.87
C TYR A 137 24.02 17.79 9.17
N ALA A 138 23.59 16.54 9.05
CA ALA A 138 23.43 15.63 10.17
C ALA A 138 23.72 14.18 9.76
N GLU A 139 24.41 13.44 10.62
CA GLU A 139 24.45 11.97 10.56
C GLU A 139 23.41 11.38 11.53
N THR A 140 23.05 12.14 12.56
CA THR A 140 22.09 11.78 13.59
C THR A 140 21.20 12.97 13.96
N LEU A 141 20.06 12.70 14.62
CA LEU A 141 19.17 13.76 15.11
C LEU A 141 19.85 14.71 16.13
N GLN A 142 20.93 14.27 16.77
CA GLN A 142 21.70 15.07 17.73
C GLN A 142 22.48 16.20 17.04
N ASP A 143 22.85 16.02 15.78
CA ASP A 143 23.62 17.01 14.99
C ASP A 143 22.74 18.20 14.54
N LEU A 144 21.41 18.01 14.55
CA LEU A 144 20.46 19.05 14.17
C LEU A 144 20.22 20.05 15.31
N PRO A 145 19.82 21.30 14.98
CA PRO A 145 19.38 22.29 15.96
C PRO A 145 18.31 21.77 16.93
N PRO A 146 18.24 22.27 18.18
CA PRO A 146 17.27 21.83 19.19
C PRO A 146 15.82 21.78 18.71
N LEU A 147 15.43 22.73 17.84
CA LEU A 147 14.11 22.82 17.24
C LEU A 147 13.60 21.49 16.68
N PHE A 148 14.44 20.69 16.00
CA PHE A 148 14.01 19.42 15.41
C PHE A 148 13.62 18.37 16.47
N ARG A 149 14.31 18.37 17.62
CA ARG A 149 13.99 17.50 18.76
C ARG A 149 12.76 17.99 19.51
N GLU A 150 12.57 19.31 19.60
CA GLU A 150 11.37 19.93 20.16
C GLU A 150 10.13 19.57 19.33
N VAL A 151 10.23 19.62 17.99
CA VAL A 151 9.17 19.15 17.07
C VAL A 151 8.87 17.65 17.27
N ALA A 152 9.89 16.79 17.32
CA ALA A 152 9.70 15.36 17.54
C ALA A 152 8.96 15.08 18.86
N THR A 153 9.44 15.70 19.95
CA THR A 153 8.84 15.55 21.28
C THR A 153 7.40 16.03 21.32
N ALA A 154 7.10 17.15 20.65
CA ALA A 154 5.74 17.67 20.59
C ALA A 154 4.81 16.76 19.79
N TYR A 155 5.30 16.15 18.71
CA TYR A 155 4.53 15.20 17.92
C TYR A 155 4.22 13.91 18.71
N ASP A 156 5.21 13.34 19.37
CA ASP A 156 5.02 12.16 20.23
C ASP A 156 4.00 12.42 21.34
N ARG A 157 4.10 13.58 22.01
CA ARG A 157 3.12 13.99 23.04
C ARG A 157 1.73 14.20 22.45
N ALA A 158 1.62 14.82 21.27
CA ALA A 158 0.33 15.03 20.62
C ALA A 158 -0.35 13.70 20.25
N LEU A 159 0.40 12.72 19.74
CA LEU A 159 -0.08 11.37 19.47
C LEU A 159 -0.55 10.68 20.75
N GLU A 160 0.24 10.74 21.83
CA GLU A 160 -0.12 10.12 23.10
C GLU A 160 -1.41 10.73 23.68
N ASP A 161 -1.45 12.07 23.83
CA ASP A 161 -2.58 12.80 24.39
C ASP A 161 -3.86 12.64 23.54
N GLY A 162 -3.72 12.65 22.21
CA GLY A 162 -4.82 12.66 21.26
C GLY A 162 -5.36 11.29 20.86
N ALA A 163 -4.55 10.23 21.00
CA ALA A 163 -4.88 8.90 20.47
C ALA A 163 -4.53 7.72 21.39
N LYS A 164 -4.04 7.95 22.63
CA LYS A 164 -3.53 6.88 23.52
C LYS A 164 -2.55 5.98 22.77
N PHE A 165 -1.61 6.62 22.07
CA PHE A 165 -0.83 6.01 21.01
C PHE A 165 -0.07 4.77 21.48
N SER A 166 0.57 4.84 22.65
CA SER A 166 1.31 3.73 23.24
C SER A 166 0.41 2.52 23.55
N ASP A 167 -0.76 2.76 24.15
CA ASP A 167 -1.74 1.72 24.47
C ASP A 167 -2.27 1.05 23.20
N LEU A 168 -2.59 1.83 22.16
CA LEU A 168 -3.09 1.30 20.89
C LEU A 168 -2.02 0.47 20.18
N LYS A 169 -0.77 0.98 20.14
CA LYS A 169 0.37 0.28 19.54
C LYS A 169 0.67 -1.03 20.29
N GLN A 170 0.56 -1.04 21.61
CA GLN A 170 0.73 -2.26 22.41
C GLN A 170 -0.39 -3.27 22.14
N ALA A 171 -1.66 -2.84 22.05
CA ALA A 171 -2.77 -3.72 21.69
C ALA A 171 -2.58 -4.36 20.30
N ILE A 172 -2.01 -3.62 19.34
CA ILE A 172 -1.63 -4.14 18.02
C ILE A 172 -0.52 -5.19 18.13
N ARG A 173 0.55 -4.93 18.91
CA ARG A 173 1.62 -5.91 19.15
C ARG A 173 1.08 -7.20 19.75
N ASP A 174 0.11 -7.08 20.65
CA ASP A 174 -0.51 -8.22 21.33
C ASP A 174 -1.59 -8.92 20.48
N ARG A 175 -1.96 -8.33 19.34
CA ARG A 175 -3.08 -8.75 18.48
C ARG A 175 -4.41 -8.83 19.21
N ASP A 176 -4.61 -7.96 20.21
CA ASP A 176 -5.86 -7.87 20.95
C ASP A 176 -6.87 -7.02 20.15
N ALA A 177 -7.62 -7.68 19.27
CA ALA A 177 -8.66 -7.04 18.47
C ALA A 177 -9.70 -6.31 19.33
N GLY A 178 -10.03 -6.84 20.51
CA GLY A 178 -11.00 -6.22 21.42
C GLY A 178 -10.49 -4.88 21.94
N ARG A 179 -9.26 -4.87 22.46
CA ARG A 179 -8.61 -3.66 22.98
C ARG A 179 -8.34 -2.63 21.87
N VAL A 180 -7.91 -3.08 20.69
CA VAL A 180 -7.74 -2.20 19.51
C VAL A 180 -9.05 -1.46 19.20
N LYS A 181 -10.18 -2.18 19.13
CA LYS A 181 -11.48 -1.57 18.82
C LYS A 181 -12.00 -0.69 19.96
N GLU A 182 -11.73 -1.04 21.21
CA GLU A 182 -12.06 -0.22 22.38
C GLU A 182 -11.40 1.15 22.31
N ILE A 183 -10.11 1.21 21.95
CA ILE A 183 -9.36 2.47 21.84
C ILE A 183 -9.69 3.20 20.53
N TRP A 184 -9.75 2.50 19.40
CA TRP A 184 -9.87 3.11 18.07
C TRP A 184 -11.26 3.69 17.77
N ASN A 185 -12.34 3.00 18.15
CA ASN A 185 -13.69 3.43 17.76
C ASN A 185 -14.08 4.83 18.31
N PRO A 186 -13.72 5.23 19.54
CA PRO A 186 -13.87 6.62 19.99
C PRO A 186 -13.05 7.63 19.18
N ILE A 187 -11.84 7.27 18.77
CA ILE A 187 -10.95 8.12 17.96
C ILE A 187 -11.60 8.39 16.59
N VAL A 188 -12.18 7.36 15.95
CA VAL A 188 -12.93 7.53 14.70
C VAL A 188 -13.97 8.64 14.80
N ARG A 189 -14.82 8.61 15.84
CA ARG A 189 -15.86 9.64 16.04
C ARG A 189 -15.30 11.03 16.30
N ALA A 190 -14.12 11.12 16.93
CA ALA A 190 -13.52 12.40 17.29
C ALA A 190 -12.76 13.06 16.13
N TRP A 191 -12.27 12.28 15.17
CA TRP A 191 -11.27 12.72 14.21
C TRP A 191 -11.63 12.53 12.74
N ASP A 192 -12.76 11.91 12.40
CA ASP A 192 -13.18 11.70 11.00
C ASP A 192 -13.29 13.03 10.22
N GLU A 193 -14.01 14.01 10.79
CA GLU A 193 -14.24 15.33 10.20
C GLU A 193 -13.15 16.37 10.51
N ARG A 194 -12.01 15.93 11.05
CA ARG A 194 -10.90 16.82 11.45
C ARG A 194 -9.65 16.49 10.66
N THR A 195 -8.94 17.54 10.27
CA THR A 195 -7.72 17.40 9.47
C THR A 195 -6.51 17.09 10.33
N PHE A 196 -5.45 16.57 9.70
CA PHE A 196 -4.16 16.44 10.35
C PHE A 196 -3.60 17.79 10.82
N TYR A 197 -3.74 18.85 10.02
CA TYR A 197 -3.29 20.17 10.47
C TYR A 197 -4.02 20.66 11.72
N ASP A 198 -5.34 20.41 11.81
CA ASP A 198 -6.12 20.71 13.01
C ASP A 198 -5.63 19.90 14.22
N PHE A 199 -5.34 18.60 14.05
CA PHE A 199 -4.72 17.79 15.10
C PHE A 199 -3.42 18.41 15.63
N VAL A 200 -2.51 18.80 14.73
CA VAL A 200 -1.24 19.44 15.11
C VAL A 200 -1.50 20.78 15.79
N ALA A 201 -2.24 21.68 15.14
CA ALA A 201 -2.43 23.06 15.60
C ALA A 201 -3.27 23.17 16.89
N SER A 202 -4.16 22.22 17.15
CA SER A 202 -5.01 22.19 18.36
C SER A 202 -4.40 21.40 19.52
N SER A 203 -3.28 20.70 19.32
CA SER A 203 -2.61 19.96 20.40
C SER A 203 -1.93 20.91 21.39
N SER A 204 -1.99 20.58 22.68
CA SER A 204 -1.32 21.34 23.75
C SER A 204 0.19 21.47 23.49
N ALA A 205 0.82 20.38 23.04
CA ALA A 205 2.25 20.31 22.77
C ALA A 205 2.71 21.31 21.69
N PHE A 206 1.95 21.47 20.60
CA PHE A 206 2.29 22.46 19.56
C PHE A 206 1.78 23.87 19.85
N GLN A 207 0.76 24.04 20.71
CA GLN A 207 0.31 25.35 21.17
C GLN A 207 1.32 26.04 22.09
N GLU A 208 2.11 25.24 22.83
CA GLU A 208 3.24 25.72 23.64
C GLU A 208 4.45 26.16 22.77
N LEU A 209 4.46 25.82 21.48
CA LEU A 209 5.55 26.10 20.55
C LEU A 209 5.23 27.22 19.55
N SER A 210 6.27 27.74 18.89
CA SER A 210 6.10 28.79 17.89
C SER A 210 5.43 28.27 16.61
N PHE A 211 4.89 29.19 15.79
CA PHE A 211 4.44 28.86 14.44
C PHE A 211 5.55 28.18 13.61
N ARG A 212 6.80 28.63 13.75
CA ARG A 212 7.96 28.04 13.06
C ARG A 212 8.11 26.54 13.32
N HIS A 213 7.74 26.03 14.51
CA HIS A 213 7.77 24.59 14.78
C HIS A 213 6.78 23.82 13.91
N ARG A 214 5.56 24.35 13.75
CA ARG A 214 4.53 23.75 12.88
C ARG A 214 4.91 23.83 11.41
N GLU A 215 5.52 24.94 11.00
CA GLU A 215 6.03 25.11 9.64
C GLU A 215 7.16 24.11 9.34
N VAL A 216 8.14 23.97 10.23
CA VAL A 216 9.23 22.98 10.08
C VAL A 216 8.67 21.56 10.07
N PHE A 217 7.71 21.24 10.95
CA PHE A 217 7.03 19.95 10.95
C PHE A 217 6.37 19.65 9.60
N GLY A 218 5.71 20.63 9.00
CA GLY A 218 5.14 20.48 7.65
C GLY A 218 6.19 20.19 6.59
N GLN A 219 7.26 20.99 6.54
CA GLN A 219 8.25 20.91 5.46
C GLN A 219 9.16 19.69 5.54
N VAL A 220 9.59 19.29 6.74
CA VAL A 220 10.61 18.23 6.92
C VAL A 220 10.32 17.28 8.09
N GLY A 221 9.15 17.41 8.72
CA GLY A 221 8.81 16.67 9.92
C GLY A 221 9.77 17.01 11.05
N PHE A 222 10.38 15.99 11.61
CA PHE A 222 11.46 16.09 12.58
C PHE A 222 12.82 15.67 11.99
N GLY A 223 12.98 15.85 10.67
CA GLY A 223 14.19 15.51 9.91
C GLY A 223 14.10 14.22 9.10
N THR A 224 12.93 13.57 9.06
CA THR A 224 12.68 12.28 8.41
C THR A 224 11.75 12.34 7.19
N GLY A 225 11.26 13.54 6.84
CA GLY A 225 10.37 13.79 5.70
C GLY A 225 9.22 14.73 6.07
N GLY A 226 8.81 15.58 5.14
CA GLY A 226 7.70 16.51 5.30
C GLY A 226 6.34 15.82 5.37
N TRP A 227 5.40 16.50 6.03
CA TRP A 227 4.02 16.05 6.31
C TRP A 227 2.96 17.01 5.76
N ASP A 228 3.37 18.13 5.16
CA ASP A 228 2.46 19.19 4.71
C ASP A 228 1.51 18.77 3.58
N SER A 229 1.93 17.84 2.71
CA SER A 229 1.07 17.23 1.69
C SER A 229 -0.16 16.54 2.28
N ASP A 230 -0.03 16.03 3.51
CA ASP A 230 -1.04 15.24 4.20
C ASP A 230 -1.82 16.06 5.24
N PHE A 231 -1.43 17.30 5.50
CA PHE A 231 -2.16 18.22 6.37
C PHE A 231 -3.67 18.33 6.07
N PRO A 232 -4.13 18.34 4.81
CA PRO A 232 -5.55 18.39 4.50
C PRO A 232 -6.31 17.06 4.71
N ASN A 233 -5.61 15.94 4.88
CA ASN A 233 -6.24 14.63 5.01
C ASN A 233 -6.91 14.48 6.39
N SER A 234 -7.88 13.56 6.49
CA SER A 234 -8.47 13.18 7.77
C SER A 234 -7.38 12.67 8.70
N MET A 235 -7.38 13.11 9.96
CA MET A 235 -6.37 12.66 10.93
C MET A 235 -6.38 11.15 11.14
N LEU A 236 -7.52 10.49 10.89
CA LEU A 236 -7.62 9.03 10.96
C LEU A 236 -6.64 8.33 10.00
N GLU A 237 -6.36 8.90 8.83
CA GLU A 237 -5.38 8.33 7.89
C GLU A 237 -3.97 8.36 8.47
N ILE A 238 -3.59 9.46 9.10
CA ILE A 238 -2.27 9.66 9.70
C ILE A 238 -2.07 8.77 10.91
N LEU A 239 -3.09 8.66 11.77
CA LEU A 239 -3.05 7.75 12.92
C LEU A 239 -2.88 6.29 12.50
N ARG A 240 -3.52 5.86 11.41
CA ARG A 240 -3.31 4.50 10.86
C ARG A 240 -1.86 4.31 10.44
N VAL A 241 -1.29 5.29 9.72
CA VAL A 241 0.12 5.27 9.29
C VAL A 241 1.05 5.11 10.49
N ASN A 242 0.98 6.02 11.47
CA ASN A 242 1.94 6.00 12.58
C ASN A 242 1.75 4.78 13.49
N VAL A 243 0.50 4.41 13.83
CA VAL A 243 0.27 3.35 14.83
C VAL A 243 0.61 1.97 14.30
N THR A 244 0.60 1.79 12.97
CA THR A 244 1.03 0.56 12.30
C THR A 244 2.45 0.65 11.72
N GLU A 245 3.24 1.63 12.16
CA GLU A 245 4.65 1.83 11.78
C GLU A 245 4.86 1.87 10.24
N GLN A 246 3.93 2.46 9.49
CA GLN A 246 4.05 2.47 8.02
C GLN A 246 5.12 3.46 7.52
N ASP A 247 5.44 4.44 8.34
CA ASP A 247 6.46 5.47 8.16
C ASP A 247 7.84 5.06 8.72
N GLU A 248 7.94 3.91 9.37
CA GLU A 248 9.17 3.41 10.00
C GLU A 248 9.70 2.13 9.33
N ASN A 249 10.99 1.84 9.55
CA ASN A 249 11.62 0.55 9.23
C ASN A 249 11.35 0.05 7.80
N GLN A 250 11.35 0.96 6.83
CA GLN A 250 11.01 0.65 5.44
C GLN A 250 12.18 0.01 4.70
N ARG A 251 11.86 -0.86 3.74
CA ARG A 251 12.82 -1.54 2.88
C ARG A 251 12.45 -1.38 1.41
N PHE A 252 13.43 -1.47 0.52
CA PHE A 252 13.18 -1.64 -0.92
C PHE A 252 13.46 -3.09 -1.34
N ILE A 253 12.90 -3.50 -2.47
CA ILE A 253 13.14 -4.81 -3.08
C ILE A 253 14.33 -4.71 -4.04
N LEU A 254 15.34 -5.56 -3.89
CA LEU A 254 16.48 -5.59 -4.81
C LEU A 254 16.03 -6.02 -6.20
N GLY A 255 16.47 -5.27 -7.22
CA GLY A 255 16.05 -5.49 -8.62
C GLY A 255 14.67 -4.89 -8.96
N GLY A 256 13.97 -4.28 -7.99
CA GLY A 256 12.71 -3.57 -8.19
C GLY A 256 11.48 -4.36 -7.74
N VAL A 257 10.51 -3.68 -7.13
CA VAL A 257 9.28 -4.28 -6.59
C VAL A 257 8.35 -4.83 -7.66
N GLU A 258 8.46 -4.38 -8.92
CA GLU A 258 7.66 -4.94 -10.02
C GLU A 258 7.87 -6.45 -10.19
N GLN A 259 8.99 -6.99 -9.71
CA GLN A 259 9.21 -8.44 -9.62
C GLN A 259 8.10 -9.17 -8.85
N VAL A 260 7.48 -8.56 -7.83
CA VAL A 260 6.42 -9.21 -7.04
C VAL A 260 5.22 -9.59 -7.92
N PRO A 261 4.51 -8.65 -8.56
CA PRO A 261 3.39 -9.00 -9.45
C PRO A 261 3.86 -9.80 -10.68
N GLN A 262 5.03 -9.52 -11.25
CA GLN A 262 5.52 -10.22 -12.43
C GLN A 262 5.86 -11.70 -12.15
N MET A 263 6.45 -12.00 -11.00
CA MET A 263 6.75 -13.38 -10.63
C MET A 263 5.49 -14.13 -10.23
N LEU A 264 4.54 -13.52 -9.50
CA LEU A 264 3.24 -14.14 -9.20
C LEU A 264 2.44 -14.47 -10.47
N TRP A 265 2.50 -13.60 -11.49
CA TRP A 265 1.93 -13.86 -12.81
C TRP A 265 2.49 -15.13 -13.47
N ARG A 266 3.76 -15.45 -13.21
CA ARG A 266 4.50 -16.56 -13.85
C ARG A 266 4.67 -17.78 -12.94
N ARG A 267 4.26 -17.70 -11.67
CA ARG A 267 4.51 -18.75 -10.68
C ARG A 267 3.39 -19.78 -10.67
N GLU A 268 3.79 -21.05 -10.56
CA GLU A 268 2.88 -22.15 -10.25
C GLU A 268 2.57 -22.14 -8.75
N PRO A 269 1.29 -22.06 -8.32
CA PRO A 269 0.93 -22.15 -6.92
C PRO A 269 1.19 -23.54 -6.33
N GLU A 270 1.62 -23.56 -5.07
CA GLU A 270 1.69 -24.78 -4.28
C GLU A 270 0.28 -25.26 -3.89
N ASN A 271 0.09 -26.59 -3.85
CA ASN A 271 -1.17 -27.23 -3.44
C ASN A 271 -2.39 -26.75 -4.25
N MET A 272 -2.22 -26.59 -5.56
CA MET A 272 -3.27 -26.16 -6.46
C MET A 272 -4.32 -27.26 -6.67
N VAL A 273 -5.60 -26.86 -6.67
CA VAL A 273 -6.74 -27.73 -6.92
C VAL A 273 -7.18 -27.60 -8.38
N TYR A 274 -7.72 -28.68 -8.96
CA TYR A 274 -8.29 -28.78 -10.32
C TYR A 274 -7.30 -28.67 -11.49
N TRP A 275 -6.37 -27.71 -11.45
CA TRP A 275 -5.46 -27.45 -12.55
C TRP A 275 -4.31 -28.47 -12.66
N PRO A 276 -3.86 -28.81 -13.88
CA PRO A 276 -2.65 -29.61 -14.06
C PRO A 276 -1.40 -28.96 -13.45
N LYS A 277 -0.44 -29.79 -13.05
CA LYS A 277 0.90 -29.34 -12.64
C LYS A 277 1.52 -28.46 -13.73
N GLY A 278 2.16 -27.38 -13.33
CA GLY A 278 2.75 -26.36 -14.21
C GLY A 278 1.79 -25.24 -14.60
N THR A 279 0.53 -25.25 -14.14
CA THR A 279 -0.42 -24.17 -14.44
C THR A 279 -0.05 -22.89 -13.71
N THR A 280 -0.05 -21.79 -14.45
CA THR A 280 0.30 -20.44 -13.99
C THR A 280 -0.73 -19.46 -14.53
N LEU A 281 -0.83 -18.26 -13.94
CA LEU A 281 -1.74 -17.25 -14.47
C LEU A 281 -1.39 -16.88 -15.91
N ILE A 282 -0.11 -16.67 -16.21
CA ILE A 282 0.36 -16.41 -17.58
C ILE A 282 0.00 -17.54 -18.55
N GLY A 283 0.08 -18.79 -18.11
CA GLY A 283 -0.30 -19.97 -18.89
C GLY A 283 -1.79 -20.00 -19.21
N LEU A 284 -2.66 -19.73 -18.22
CA LEU A 284 -4.11 -19.63 -18.42
C LEU A 284 -4.51 -18.52 -19.41
N HIS A 285 -3.64 -17.54 -19.61
CA HIS A 285 -3.90 -16.36 -20.45
C HIS A 285 -3.10 -16.35 -21.77
N ALA A 286 -2.43 -17.45 -22.11
CA ALA A 286 -1.59 -17.54 -23.31
C ALA A 286 -0.57 -16.38 -23.42
N GLY A 287 -0.03 -15.92 -22.29
CA GLY A 287 1.06 -14.94 -22.23
C GLY A 287 0.68 -13.56 -21.64
N ALA A 288 -0.56 -13.10 -21.78
CA ALA A 288 -0.92 -11.72 -21.41
C ALA A 288 -2.36 -11.58 -20.89
N PRO A 289 -2.63 -10.65 -19.95
CA PRO A 289 -3.99 -10.27 -19.61
C PRO A 289 -4.78 -9.84 -20.84
N ARG A 290 -6.11 -9.90 -20.74
CA ARG A 290 -7.00 -9.37 -21.78
C ARG A 290 -6.90 -7.84 -21.86
N PRO A 291 -7.24 -7.25 -23.02
CA PRO A 291 -7.24 -5.80 -23.20
C PRO A 291 -8.14 -5.06 -22.21
N GLY A 292 -7.94 -3.76 -22.04
CA GLY A 292 -8.70 -2.95 -21.08
C GLY A 292 -10.22 -3.04 -21.26
N VAL A 293 -10.94 -3.02 -20.13
CA VAL A 293 -12.42 -3.02 -20.12
C VAL A 293 -12.96 -1.65 -20.50
N ARG A 294 -14.06 -1.63 -21.27
CA ARG A 294 -14.80 -0.42 -21.65
C ARG A 294 -16.23 -0.38 -21.16
N ARG A 295 -16.84 -1.53 -20.88
CA ARG A 295 -18.20 -1.60 -20.34
C ARG A 295 -18.34 -2.75 -19.36
N LEU A 296 -19.06 -2.51 -18.28
CA LEU A 296 -19.47 -3.51 -17.30
C LEU A 296 -20.99 -3.38 -17.08
N SER A 297 -21.75 -4.41 -17.44
CA SER A 297 -23.21 -4.42 -17.29
C SER A 297 -23.71 -5.81 -16.92
N ARG A 298 -25.01 -5.98 -16.68
CA ARG A 298 -25.64 -7.30 -16.62
C ARG A 298 -26.20 -7.70 -17.98
N ASP A 299 -26.06 -8.96 -18.33
CA ASP A 299 -26.71 -9.56 -19.51
C ASP A 299 -28.17 -9.95 -19.21
N ASP A 300 -28.89 -10.41 -20.25
CA ASP A 300 -30.29 -10.84 -20.14
C ASP A 300 -30.50 -12.04 -19.20
N ALA A 301 -29.44 -12.82 -18.95
CA ALA A 301 -29.43 -13.93 -18.00
C ALA A 301 -29.06 -13.49 -16.57
N GLY A 302 -28.83 -12.20 -16.34
CA GLY A 302 -28.47 -11.62 -15.04
C GLY A 302 -27.00 -11.76 -14.65
N ARG A 303 -26.15 -12.34 -15.50
CA ARG A 303 -24.70 -12.44 -15.29
C ARG A 303 -24.02 -11.13 -15.60
N LEU A 304 -22.77 -10.98 -15.16
CA LEU A 304 -21.98 -9.76 -15.38
C LEU A 304 -21.26 -9.85 -16.73
N SER A 305 -21.64 -9.00 -17.67
CA SER A 305 -21.01 -8.88 -18.99
C SER A 305 -19.93 -7.82 -18.97
N ILE A 306 -18.74 -8.19 -19.43
CA ILE A 306 -17.60 -7.29 -19.66
C ILE A 306 -17.41 -7.14 -21.15
N THR A 307 -17.30 -5.90 -21.64
CA THR A 307 -16.86 -5.61 -23.01
C THR A 307 -15.49 -4.95 -22.98
N ASP A 308 -14.53 -5.54 -23.71
CA ASP A 308 -13.17 -5.00 -23.84
C ASP A 308 -13.08 -3.84 -24.84
N GLN A 309 -11.91 -3.20 -24.92
CA GLN A 309 -11.66 -2.06 -25.80
C GLN A 309 -11.77 -2.36 -27.30
N TRP A 310 -11.85 -3.64 -27.68
CA TRP A 310 -12.04 -4.09 -29.06
C TRP A 310 -13.48 -4.54 -29.34
N GLY A 311 -14.40 -4.32 -28.38
CA GLY A 311 -15.81 -4.66 -28.53
C GLY A 311 -16.12 -6.13 -28.29
N ARG A 312 -15.19 -6.93 -27.75
CA ARG A 312 -15.47 -8.33 -27.41
C ARG A 312 -16.15 -8.38 -26.06
N SER A 313 -17.30 -9.05 -26.00
CA SER A 313 -18.06 -9.23 -24.77
C SER A 313 -17.98 -10.67 -24.26
N GLU A 314 -17.82 -10.84 -22.95
CA GLU A 314 -17.92 -12.13 -22.26
C GLU A 314 -18.66 -11.96 -20.93
N SER A 315 -19.48 -12.95 -20.56
CA SER A 315 -20.25 -12.94 -19.32
C SER A 315 -19.65 -13.83 -18.25
N PHE A 316 -19.70 -13.38 -17.00
CA PHE A 316 -19.11 -14.00 -15.83
C PHE A 316 -20.12 -14.05 -14.68
N ASP A 317 -20.00 -15.06 -13.82
CA ASP A 317 -20.79 -15.14 -12.59
C ASP A 317 -20.34 -14.11 -11.55
N ALA A 318 -19.06 -13.73 -11.58
CA ALA A 318 -18.46 -12.76 -10.68
C ALA A 318 -17.40 -11.91 -11.41
N VAL A 319 -17.32 -10.64 -11.01
CA VAL A 319 -16.32 -9.67 -11.48
C VAL A 319 -15.70 -8.98 -10.26
N ILE A 320 -14.38 -8.85 -10.27
CA ILE A 320 -13.60 -8.15 -9.24
C ILE A 320 -12.95 -6.95 -9.91
N VAL A 321 -13.07 -5.77 -9.31
CA VAL A 321 -12.53 -4.51 -9.85
C VAL A 321 -11.44 -3.99 -8.94
N THR A 322 -10.25 -3.74 -9.49
CA THR A 322 -9.07 -3.28 -8.73
C THR A 322 -8.47 -1.97 -9.25
N CYS A 323 -9.08 -1.40 -10.29
CA CYS A 323 -8.73 -0.06 -10.76
C CYS A 323 -9.13 1.01 -9.72
N GLN A 324 -8.53 2.20 -9.82
CA GLN A 324 -8.98 3.34 -9.01
C GLN A 324 -10.47 3.60 -9.25
N SER A 325 -11.23 3.90 -8.19
CA SER A 325 -12.71 3.91 -8.17
C SER A 325 -13.30 4.84 -9.22
N TRP A 326 -12.71 6.03 -9.42
CA TRP A 326 -13.15 7.00 -10.43
C TRP A 326 -13.21 6.42 -11.85
N LEU A 327 -12.40 5.39 -12.14
CA LEU A 327 -12.37 4.76 -13.46
C LEU A 327 -13.67 4.01 -13.79
N LEU A 328 -14.45 3.61 -12.78
CA LEU A 328 -15.80 3.05 -12.97
C LEU A 328 -16.81 4.07 -13.52
N SER A 329 -16.56 5.37 -13.35
CA SER A 329 -17.43 6.45 -13.83
C SER A 329 -16.81 7.21 -15.03
N THR A 330 -15.50 7.09 -15.25
CA THR A 330 -14.75 7.91 -16.24
C THR A 330 -14.15 7.13 -17.40
N ALA A 331 -13.74 5.87 -17.19
CA ALA A 331 -13.05 5.07 -18.21
C ALA A 331 -13.85 3.85 -18.65
N ILE A 332 -14.69 3.33 -17.76
CA ILE A 332 -15.56 2.17 -17.99
C ILE A 332 -17.01 2.65 -17.95
N ASP A 333 -17.79 2.35 -18.99
CA ASP A 333 -19.25 2.45 -19.00
C ASP A 333 -19.83 1.39 -18.06
N THR A 334 -19.97 1.74 -16.78
CA THR A 334 -20.45 0.83 -15.73
C THR A 334 -21.93 1.03 -15.53
N GLU A 335 -22.72 -0.04 -15.69
CA GLU A 335 -24.16 0.02 -15.50
C GLU A 335 -24.51 0.40 -14.05
N GLU A 336 -25.25 1.50 -13.89
CA GLU A 336 -25.50 2.14 -12.60
C GLU A 336 -26.12 1.19 -11.57
N ARG A 337 -27.05 0.31 -11.98
CA ARG A 337 -27.72 -0.64 -11.07
C ARG A 337 -26.80 -1.73 -10.48
N LEU A 338 -25.53 -1.80 -10.89
CA LEU A 338 -24.56 -2.72 -10.29
C LEU A 338 -24.17 -2.32 -8.87
N PHE A 339 -24.29 -1.04 -8.53
CA PHE A 339 -23.99 -0.51 -7.21
C PHE A 339 -25.20 0.25 -6.64
N SER A 340 -25.30 0.30 -5.32
CA SER A 340 -26.27 1.19 -4.67
C SER A 340 -25.84 2.65 -4.89
N GLN A 341 -26.78 3.59 -4.75
CA GLN A 341 -26.48 5.01 -4.83
C GLN A 341 -25.47 5.47 -3.76
N GLU A 342 -25.53 4.88 -2.57
CA GLU A 342 -24.54 5.13 -1.51
C GLU A 342 -23.14 4.66 -1.92
N MET A 343 -23.03 3.51 -2.59
CA MET A 343 -21.75 3.03 -3.12
C MET A 343 -21.23 3.93 -4.24
N TRP A 344 -22.08 4.40 -5.15
CA TRP A 344 -21.68 5.38 -6.16
C TRP A 344 -21.15 6.66 -5.53
N MET A 345 -21.82 7.19 -4.51
CA MET A 345 -21.35 8.35 -3.78
C MET A 345 -19.95 8.11 -3.19
N ALA A 346 -19.69 6.95 -2.58
CA ALA A 346 -18.36 6.63 -2.06
C ALA A 346 -17.29 6.52 -3.16
N LEU A 347 -17.62 5.85 -4.27
CA LEU A 347 -16.72 5.69 -5.42
C LEU A 347 -16.32 7.03 -6.03
N ASP A 348 -17.29 7.93 -6.22
CA ASP A 348 -17.11 9.23 -6.88
C ASP A 348 -16.50 10.29 -5.95
N ARG A 349 -16.72 10.21 -4.64
CA ARG A 349 -16.20 11.20 -3.68
C ARG A 349 -14.77 10.93 -3.19
N THR A 350 -14.22 9.76 -3.51
CA THR A 350 -12.82 9.44 -3.22
C THR A 350 -11.88 10.44 -3.90
N ARG A 351 -10.98 11.09 -3.15
CA ARG A 351 -9.96 12.01 -3.70
C ARG A 351 -8.66 11.26 -3.98
N TYR A 352 -8.00 11.58 -5.10
CA TYR A 352 -6.67 11.08 -5.43
C TYR A 352 -5.60 12.17 -5.29
N MET A 353 -4.50 11.82 -4.61
CA MET A 353 -3.32 12.70 -4.49
C MET A 353 -2.42 12.58 -5.71
N GLN A 354 -1.83 13.70 -6.11
CA GLN A 354 -0.82 13.76 -7.16
C GLN A 354 0.55 13.38 -6.60
N SER A 355 1.40 12.79 -7.44
CA SER A 355 2.79 12.48 -7.10
C SER A 355 3.65 12.60 -8.34
N SER A 356 4.88 13.10 -8.18
CA SER A 356 5.88 13.18 -9.25
C SER A 356 7.22 12.70 -8.71
N LYS A 357 7.96 12.00 -9.56
CA LYS A 357 9.32 11.51 -9.27
C LYS A 357 10.17 11.68 -10.51
N THR A 358 11.40 12.14 -10.33
CA THR A 358 12.41 12.25 -11.38
C THR A 358 13.67 11.55 -10.91
N PHE A 359 14.18 10.61 -11.71
CA PHE A 359 15.37 9.84 -11.38
C PHE A 359 16.45 10.09 -12.44
N VAL A 360 17.71 10.11 -12.00
CA VAL A 360 18.88 10.09 -12.87
C VAL A 360 19.83 8.99 -12.39
N MET A 361 20.48 8.33 -13.33
CA MET A 361 21.54 7.37 -13.04
C MET A 361 22.89 8.08 -13.05
N VAL A 362 23.77 7.69 -12.14
CA VAL A 362 25.15 8.19 -12.06
C VAL A 362 26.12 7.00 -12.10
N ASP A 363 27.37 7.27 -12.47
CA ASP A 363 28.41 6.26 -12.69
C ASP A 363 28.85 5.55 -11.39
N ARG A 364 28.84 6.25 -10.26
CA ARG A 364 29.20 5.73 -8.94
C ARG A 364 28.50 6.51 -7.82
N PRO A 365 28.41 5.98 -6.59
CA PRO A 365 27.83 6.69 -5.46
C PRO A 365 28.78 7.77 -4.92
N PHE A 366 29.07 8.81 -5.72
CA PHE A 366 30.05 9.86 -5.42
C PHE A 366 29.69 10.71 -4.19
N TRP A 367 28.42 10.71 -3.77
CA TRP A 367 27.98 11.32 -2.51
C TRP A 367 28.58 10.66 -1.26
N ARG A 368 29.30 9.54 -1.40
CA ARG A 368 30.06 8.90 -0.32
C ARG A 368 31.51 9.35 -0.22
N ASP A 369 31.99 10.16 -1.16
CA ASP A 369 33.34 10.71 -1.12
C ASP A 369 33.46 11.62 0.13
N ARG A 370 34.52 11.43 0.92
CA ARG A 370 34.80 12.19 2.14
C ARG A 370 35.96 13.14 1.96
#